data_AF-A0A226WWK8-F1
#
_entry.id   AF-A0A226WWK8-F1
#
_cell.length_a   1.000
_cell.length_b   1.000
_cell.length_c   1.000
_cell.angle_alpha   90.00
_cell.angle_beta   90.00
_cell.angle_gamma   90.00
#
_symmetry.space_group_name_H-M   'P 1'
#
loop_
_entity.id
_entity.type
_entity.pdbx_description
1 polymer ?
#
loop_
_entity_poly.entity_id
_entity_poly.type
_entity_poly.pdbx_seq_one_letter_code
_entity_poly.pdbx_strand_id
1 'polypeptide(L)'
;MIEVVDLGLKMLSCLAIIGGGMWAYYQFDIAGSTSWQNNLALETQVLPYNGDLRLLVVHVKSKNPRNIEFDLVKKDGDSFVLRVQRVADDAKVNAIIDPDRRSVVVPDIDLLANTGGEYDFAPIAEKWTTCAPLC
;
A
#
# COMPACT_ATOMS: atom_id res chain seq x y z
N MET A 1 -46.12 8.56 35.10
CA MET A 1 -44.83 7.84 35.15
C MET A 1 -44.39 7.33 33.78
N ILE A 2 -45.28 6.77 32.96
CA ILE A 2 -44.97 6.25 31.62
C ILE A 2 -44.51 7.34 30.63
N GLU A 3 -45.12 8.54 30.67
CA GLU A 3 -44.76 9.63 29.74
C GLU A 3 -43.32 10.16 29.92
N VAL A 4 -42.82 10.21 31.16
CA VAL A 4 -41.44 10.65 31.45
C VAL A 4 -40.43 9.62 30.93
N VAL A 5 -40.79 8.34 30.98
CA VAL A 5 -39.98 7.25 30.43
C VAL A 5 -39.96 7.30 28.90
N ASP A 6 -41.11 7.58 28.26
CA ASP A 6 -41.18 7.73 26.80
C ASP A 6 -40.34 8.91 26.29
N LEU A 7 -40.41 10.05 27.00
CA LEU A 7 -39.59 11.22 26.69
C LEU A 7 -38.09 10.94 26.88
N GLY A 8 -37.72 10.23 27.95
CA GLY A 8 -36.35 9.82 28.21
C GLY A 8 -35.78 8.89 27.15
N LEU A 9 -36.57 7.90 26.72
CA LEU A 9 -36.18 6.97 25.64
C LEU A 9 -35.97 7.70 24.31
N LYS A 10 -36.86 8.64 23.94
CA LYS A 10 -36.70 9.45 22.73
C LYS A 10 -35.41 10.27 22.74
N MET A 11 -35.09 10.92 23.86
CA MET A 11 -33.86 11.69 23.98
C MET A 11 -32.62 10.80 23.89
N LEU A 12 -32.65 9.62 24.51
CA LEU A 12 -31.57 8.64 24.43
C LEU A 12 -31.36 8.15 22.98
N SER A 13 -32.44 7.88 22.24
CA SER A 13 -32.36 7.50 20.83
C SER A 13 -31.75 8.60 19.97
N CYS A 14 -32.14 9.86 20.18
CA CYS A 14 -31.55 11.00 19.47
C CYS A 14 -30.04 11.13 19.75
N LEU A 15 -29.63 10.99 21.03
CA LEU A 15 -28.22 11.03 21.41
C LEU A 15 -27.44 9.85 20.81
N ALA A 16 -28.02 8.66 20.76
CA ALA A 16 -27.39 7.49 20.14
C ALA A 16 -27.16 7.70 18.63
N ILE A 17 -28.12 8.30 17.92
CA ILE A 17 -27.97 8.62 16.49
C ILE A 17 -26.84 9.64 16.27
N ILE A 18 -26.78 10.70 17.07
CA ILE A 18 -25.72 11.72 16.97
C ILE A 18 -24.36 11.10 17.31
N GLY A 19 -24.28 10.31 18.37
CA GLY A 19 -23.05 9.62 18.77
C GLY A 19 -22.56 8.65 17.70
N GLY A 20 -23.46 7.87 17.10
CA GLY A 20 -23.14 6.99 15.98
C GLY A 20 -22.65 7.76 14.75
N GLY A 21 -23.28 8.89 14.42
CA GLY A 21 -22.85 9.75 13.33
C GLY A 21 -21.46 10.36 13.55
N MET A 22 -21.19 10.85 14.75
CA MET A 22 -19.88 11.41 15.12
C MET A 22 -18.78 10.34 15.12
N TRP A 23 -19.08 9.14 15.62
CA TRP A 23 -18.17 8.01 15.57
C TRP A 23 -17.86 7.57 14.13
N ALA A 24 -18.89 7.50 13.28
CA ALA A 24 -18.69 7.20 11.86
C ALA A 24 -17.83 8.27 11.17
N TYR A 25 -18.10 9.55 11.43
CA TYR A 25 -17.27 10.65 10.90
C TYR A 25 -15.80 10.52 11.34
N TYR A 26 -15.55 10.24 12.63
CA TYR A 26 -14.20 10.01 13.14
C TYR A 26 -13.52 8.82 12.45
N GLN A 27 -14.23 7.70 12.29
CA GLN A 27 -13.65 6.48 11.71
C GLN A 27 -13.34 6.62 10.20
N PHE A 28 -14.17 7.34 9.45
CA PHE A 28 -14.01 7.46 8.01
C PHE A 28 -13.14 8.64 7.59
N ASP A 29 -13.26 9.81 8.24
CA ASP A 29 -12.56 11.03 7.84
C ASP A 29 -11.18 11.16 8.51
N ILE A 30 -11.09 10.83 9.81
CA ILE A 30 -9.87 11.04 10.59
C ILE A 30 -9.04 9.76 10.66
N ALA A 31 -9.66 8.61 10.94
CA ALA A 31 -8.94 7.34 11.04
C ALA A 31 -8.60 6.72 9.66
N GLY A 32 -9.16 7.25 8.57
CA GLY A 32 -8.82 6.81 7.20
C GLY A 32 -9.23 5.37 6.89
N SER A 33 -10.31 4.87 7.50
CA SER A 33 -10.75 3.47 7.39
C SER A 33 -11.15 3.01 5.97
N THR A 34 -11.26 3.93 5.01
CA THR A 34 -11.49 3.60 3.59
C THR A 34 -10.25 3.03 2.91
N SER A 35 -9.06 3.32 3.41
CA SER A 35 -7.79 2.85 2.87
C SER A 35 -7.11 1.94 3.88
N TRP A 36 -7.53 0.68 3.89
CA TRP A 36 -7.05 -0.35 4.82
C TRP A 36 -5.75 -1.01 4.35
N GLN A 37 -5.37 -0.81 3.08
CA GLN A 37 -4.10 -1.27 2.51
C GLN A 37 -3.14 -0.09 2.26
N ASN A 38 -1.86 -0.37 2.45
CA ASN A 38 -0.77 0.50 2.01
C ASN A 38 -0.96 0.85 0.53
N ASN A 39 -0.85 2.13 0.19
CA ASN A 39 -0.94 2.57 -1.18
C ASN A 39 0.46 2.54 -1.79
N LEU A 40 0.69 1.58 -2.71
CA LEU A 40 1.93 1.45 -3.45
C LEU A 40 1.76 2.11 -4.82
N ALA A 41 2.56 3.13 -5.09
CA ALA A 41 2.70 3.72 -6.41
C ALA A 41 4.08 3.37 -6.96
N LEU A 42 4.13 2.91 -8.20
CA LEU A 42 5.38 2.63 -8.90
C LEU A 42 5.61 3.69 -9.98
N GLU A 43 6.78 4.28 -9.99
CA GLU A 43 7.25 5.16 -11.04
C GLU A 43 8.49 4.53 -11.67
N THR A 44 8.48 4.38 -13.00
CA THR A 44 9.58 3.76 -13.75
C THR A 44 10.18 4.77 -14.71
N GLN A 45 11.51 4.85 -14.72
CA GLN A 45 12.27 5.73 -15.59
C GLN A 45 13.33 4.93 -16.33
N VAL A 46 13.52 5.18 -17.63
CA VAL A 46 14.55 4.53 -18.44
C VAL A 46 15.63 5.56 -18.75
N LEU A 47 16.81 5.38 -18.17
CA LEU A 47 17.96 6.25 -18.37
C LEU A 47 18.94 5.63 -19.37
N PRO A 48 19.58 6.43 -20.25
CA PRO A 48 20.65 5.93 -21.09
C PRO A 48 21.84 5.50 -20.21
N TYR A 49 22.32 4.28 -20.40
CA TYR A 49 23.56 3.76 -19.83
C TYR A 49 24.56 3.53 -20.97
N ASN A 50 25.84 3.36 -20.67
CA ASN A 50 26.91 3.39 -21.67
C ASN A 50 26.62 2.54 -22.93
N GLY A 51 26.75 3.13 -24.13
CA GLY A 51 26.48 2.49 -25.41
C GLY A 51 24.99 2.26 -25.68
N ASP A 52 24.62 1.03 -26.05
CA ASP A 52 23.23 0.61 -26.29
C ASP A 52 22.51 0.14 -25.02
N LEU A 53 23.16 0.24 -23.86
CA LEU A 53 22.57 -0.19 -22.59
C LEU A 53 21.60 0.87 -22.06
N ARG A 54 20.49 0.42 -21.48
CA ARG A 54 19.52 1.30 -20.82
C ARG A 54 19.33 0.84 -19.39
N LEU A 55 19.40 1.78 -18.46
CA LEU A 55 19.14 1.54 -17.04
C LEU A 55 17.64 1.73 -16.80
N LEU A 56 16.96 0.70 -16.33
CA LEU A 56 15.60 0.83 -15.82
C LEU A 56 15.68 1.22 -14.34
N VAL A 57 15.26 2.42 -13.97
CA VAL A 57 15.15 2.84 -12.57
C VAL A 57 13.69 2.70 -12.16
N VAL A 58 13.45 1.99 -11.06
CA VAL A 58 12.11 1.83 -10.49
C VAL A 58 12.08 2.52 -9.14
N HIS A 59 11.22 3.52 -9.01
CA HIS A 59 10.89 4.18 -7.76
C HIS A 59 9.60 3.57 -7.22
N VAL A 60 9.69 2.91 -6.08
CA VAL A 60 8.52 2.43 -5.34
C VAL A 60 8.20 3.45 -4.27
N LYS A 61 7.08 4.15 -4.42
CA LYS A 61 6.51 5.02 -3.41
C LYS A 61 5.52 4.24 -2.60
N SER A 62 5.67 4.28 -1.29
CA SER A 62 4.73 3.68 -0.37
C SER A 62 4.17 4.75 0.55
N LYS A 63 2.84 4.80 0.65
CA LYS A 63 2.14 5.71 1.55
C LYS A 63 1.28 4.90 2.50
N ASN A 64 1.54 5.03 3.80
CA ASN A 64 0.67 4.50 4.84
C ASN A 64 -0.45 5.50 5.09
N PRO A 65 -1.69 5.21 4.67
CA PRO A 65 -2.81 6.10 4.95
C PRO A 65 -3.37 5.91 6.37
N ARG A 66 -2.92 4.90 7.11
CA ARG A 66 -3.39 4.61 8.46
C ARG A 66 -2.72 5.56 9.45
N ASN A 67 -3.46 5.86 10.52
CA ASN A 67 -2.92 6.54 11.70
C ASN A 67 -2.20 5.59 12.67
N ILE A 68 -1.88 4.38 12.21
CA ILE A 68 -1.07 3.42 12.97
C ILE A 68 0.11 2.99 12.12
N GLU A 69 1.23 2.74 12.78
CA GLU A 69 2.40 2.13 12.19
C GLU A 69 2.11 0.66 11.83
N PHE A 70 2.72 0.20 10.75
CA PHE A 70 2.81 -1.24 10.47
C PHE A 70 4.21 -1.54 9.96
N ASP A 71 4.73 -2.66 10.43
CA ASP A 71 6.09 -3.09 10.16
C ASP A 71 6.02 -4.37 9.33
N LEU A 72 6.87 -4.45 8.31
CA LEU A 72 7.13 -5.70 7.61
C LEU A 72 8.40 -6.31 8.19
N VAL A 73 8.26 -7.48 8.79
CA VAL A 73 9.38 -8.18 9.43
C VAL A 73 9.63 -9.49 8.69
N LYS A 74 10.77 -9.59 8.00
CA LYS A 74 11.13 -10.79 7.23
C LYS A 74 11.18 -12.05 8.10
N LYS A 75 11.53 -11.90 9.37
CA LYS A 75 11.56 -12.99 10.36
C LYS A 75 10.17 -13.56 10.67
N ASP A 76 9.13 -12.73 10.59
CA ASP A 76 7.74 -13.13 10.85
C ASP A 76 7.06 -13.71 9.60
N GLY A 77 7.78 -13.77 8.47
CA GLY A 77 7.32 -14.34 7.21
C GLY A 77 6.84 -13.30 6.20
N ASP A 78 7.00 -12.01 6.48
CA ASP A 78 6.62 -10.95 5.55
C ASP A 78 7.57 -10.88 4.36
N SER A 79 7.02 -10.52 3.20
CA SER A 79 7.78 -10.38 1.95
C SER A 79 7.43 -9.09 1.23
N PHE A 80 8.45 -8.37 0.78
CA PHE A 80 8.32 -7.17 -0.03
C PHE A 80 9.30 -7.26 -1.19
N VAL A 81 8.80 -7.77 -2.32
CA VAL A 81 9.64 -8.18 -3.46
C VAL A 81 9.19 -7.44 -4.72
N LEU A 82 10.12 -6.78 -5.38
CA LEU A 82 9.93 -6.20 -6.71
C LEU A 82 10.29 -7.24 -7.76
N ARG A 83 9.34 -7.55 -8.64
CA ARG A 83 9.50 -8.52 -9.75
C ARG A 83 9.45 -7.80 -11.08
N VAL A 84 10.43 -8.04 -11.95
CA VAL A 84 10.52 -7.46 -13.29
C VAL A 84 10.40 -8.56 -14.33
N GLN A 85 9.34 -8.50 -15.13
CA GLN A 85 9.05 -9.47 -16.18
C GLN A 85 9.13 -8.81 -17.56
N ARG A 86 9.74 -9.50 -18.54
CA ARG A 86 9.59 -9.11 -19.95
C ARG A 86 8.28 -9.67 -20.49
N VAL A 87 7.45 -8.75 -20.97
CA VAL A 87 6.27 -9.06 -21.78
C VAL A 87 6.75 -9.30 -23.23
N ALA A 88 6.19 -10.31 -23.89
CA ALA A 88 6.55 -10.62 -25.28
C ALA A 88 6.18 -9.46 -26.21
N ASP A 89 7.02 -9.18 -27.20
CA ASP A 89 6.86 -8.04 -28.12
C ASP A 89 5.61 -8.16 -29.02
N ASP A 90 5.05 -9.37 -29.13
CA ASP A 90 3.82 -9.71 -29.86
C ASP A 90 2.58 -9.83 -28.97
N ALA A 91 2.68 -9.46 -27.68
CA ALA A 91 1.57 -9.53 -26.75
C ALA A 91 0.44 -8.57 -27.17
N LYS A 92 -0.78 -9.11 -27.29
CA LYS A 92 -1.97 -8.31 -27.58
C LYS A 92 -2.24 -7.32 -26.44
N VAL A 93 -2.68 -6.11 -26.78
CA VAL A 93 -3.25 -5.17 -25.81
C VAL A 93 -4.40 -5.87 -25.09
N ASN A 94 -4.36 -5.92 -23.75
CA ASN A 94 -5.22 -6.72 -22.85
C ASN A 94 -4.87 -8.21 -22.69
N ALA A 95 -3.66 -8.64 -23.05
CA ALA A 95 -3.19 -9.96 -22.66
C ALA A 95 -3.14 -10.06 -21.12
N ILE A 96 -3.75 -11.11 -20.57
CA ILE A 96 -3.65 -11.43 -19.15
C ILE A 96 -2.20 -11.82 -18.89
N ILE A 97 -1.48 -10.94 -18.18
CA ILE A 97 -0.13 -11.23 -17.70
C ILE A 97 -0.31 -12.06 -16.43
N ASP A 98 0.10 -13.31 -16.49
CA ASP A 98 0.12 -14.19 -15.33
C ASP A 98 1.33 -13.83 -14.45
N PRO A 99 1.11 -13.34 -13.20
CA PRO A 99 2.19 -12.90 -12.32
C PRO A 99 3.10 -14.04 -11.84
N ASP A 100 2.68 -15.30 -12.00
CA ASP A 100 3.46 -16.48 -11.61
C ASP A 100 4.17 -17.12 -12.81
N ARG A 101 3.86 -16.70 -14.04
CA ARG A 101 4.49 -17.20 -15.26
C ARG A 101 5.88 -16.58 -15.42
N ARG A 102 6.90 -17.27 -14.92
CA ARG A 102 8.30 -16.81 -14.85
C ARG A 102 8.96 -16.63 -16.23
N SER A 103 8.88 -15.44 -16.83
CA SER A 103 9.86 -14.93 -17.80
C SER A 103 10.77 -13.91 -17.12
N VAL A 104 11.52 -14.38 -16.13
CA VAL A 104 12.40 -13.58 -15.27
C VAL A 104 13.56 -13.04 -16.11
N VAL A 105 13.63 -11.71 -16.25
CA VAL A 105 14.75 -11.03 -16.93
C VAL A 105 15.75 -10.44 -15.94
N VAL A 106 15.29 -10.15 -14.71
CA VAL A 106 16.09 -9.64 -13.60
C VAL A 106 15.78 -10.52 -12.39
N PRO A 107 16.77 -10.92 -11.55
CA PRO A 107 16.48 -11.61 -10.30
C PRO A 107 15.48 -10.83 -9.44
N ASP A 108 14.68 -11.54 -8.65
CA ASP A 108 13.73 -10.94 -7.73
C ASP A 108 14.46 -10.01 -6.76
N ILE A 109 14.05 -8.74 -6.71
CA ILE A 109 14.69 -7.74 -5.86
C ILE A 109 13.93 -7.72 -4.54
N ASP A 110 14.54 -8.29 -3.51
CA ASP A 110 14.02 -8.26 -2.15
C ASP A 110 14.27 -6.87 -1.53
N LEU A 111 13.21 -6.09 -1.38
CA LEU A 111 13.27 -4.74 -0.83
C LEU A 111 13.44 -4.74 0.70
N LEU A 112 13.06 -5.83 1.39
CA LEU A 112 13.28 -6.00 2.83
C LEU A 112 14.75 -6.32 3.12
N ALA A 113 15.39 -7.14 2.29
CA ALA A 113 16.80 -7.45 2.45
C ALA A 113 17.68 -6.19 2.43
N ASN A 114 17.32 -5.22 1.58
CA ASN A 114 18.08 -3.97 1.45
C ASN A 114 17.89 -3.00 2.63
N THR A 115 16.87 -3.18 3.45
CA THR A 115 16.62 -2.38 4.67
C THR A 115 17.04 -3.08 5.96
N GLY A 116 17.69 -4.25 5.88
CA GLY A 116 18.12 -5.01 7.06
C GLY A 116 17.10 -6.06 7.54
N GLY A 117 16.05 -6.33 6.76
CA GLY A 117 15.02 -7.33 7.05
C GLY A 117 13.78 -6.79 7.73
N GLU A 118 13.76 -5.49 8.01
CA GLU A 118 12.64 -4.76 8.63
C GLU A 118 12.32 -3.53 7.77
N TYR A 119 11.03 -3.22 7.62
CA TYR A 119 10.58 -2.02 6.93
C TYR A 119 9.38 -1.41 7.64
N ASP A 120 9.63 -0.25 8.24
CA ASP A 120 8.62 0.46 9.02
C ASP A 120 7.89 1.48 8.14
N PHE A 121 6.56 1.47 8.26
CA PHE A 121 5.68 2.43 7.62
C PHE A 121 5.02 3.31 8.67
N ALA A 122 5.70 4.41 9.00
CA ALA A 122 5.21 5.38 9.97
C ALA A 122 3.82 5.94 9.61
N PRO A 123 3.00 6.32 10.61
CA PRO A 123 1.63 6.76 10.39
C PRO A 123 1.58 8.04 9.54
N ILE A 124 0.69 8.06 8.54
CA ILE A 124 0.50 9.20 7.63
C ILE A 124 1.80 9.62 6.90
N ALA A 125 2.80 8.73 6.83
CA ALA A 125 4.09 9.03 6.21
C ALA A 125 4.18 8.49 4.78
N GLU A 126 5.00 9.17 3.98
CA GLU A 126 5.44 8.70 2.67
C GLU A 126 6.91 8.30 2.72
N LYS A 127 7.24 7.19 2.08
CA LYS A 127 8.61 6.69 1.97
C LYS A 127 8.88 6.30 0.52
N TRP A 128 10.10 6.61 0.09
CA TRP A 128 10.57 6.37 -1.27
C TRP A 128 11.68 5.34 -1.21
N THR A 129 11.57 4.32 -2.06
CA THR A 129 12.62 3.32 -2.24
C THR A 129 12.93 3.22 -3.72
N THR A 130 14.18 3.53 -4.06
CA THR A 130 14.66 3.50 -5.44
C THR A 130 15.48 2.25 -5.64
N CYS A 131 15.15 1.48 -6.67
CA CYS A 131 15.89 0.29 -7.06
C CYS A 131 16.34 0.40 -8.51
N ALA A 132 17.62 0.09 -8.74
CA ALA A 132 18.15 -0.21 -10.05
C ALA A 132 18.35 -1.74 -10.14
N PRO A 133 17.97 -2.39 -11.24
CA PRO A 133 18.04 -3.85 -11.44
C PRO A 133 19.48 -4.39 -11.59
N LEU A 134 20.49 -3.59 -11.24
CA LEU A 134 21.90 -3.95 -11.20
C LEU A 134 22.48 -3.97 -9.77
N CYS A 135 21.63 -3.83 -8.75
CA CYS A 135 22.01 -4.03 -7.35
C CYS A 135 22.13 -5.51 -6.99
#